data_AF-A0A2D7HE92-F1
#
_entry.id   AF-A0A2D7HE92-F1
#
_cell.length_a   1.000
_cell.length_b   1.000
_cell.length_c   1.000
_cell.angle_alpha   90.00
_cell.angle_beta   90.00
_cell.angle_gamma   90.00
#
_symmetry.space_group_name_H-M   'P 1'
#
loop_
_entity.id
_entity.type
_entity.pdbx_description
1 polymer ?
#
loop_
_entity_poly.entity_id
_entity_poly.type
_entity_poly.pdbx_seq_one_letter_code
_entity_poly.pdbx_strand_id
1 'polypeptide(L)'
;MGYAQGQHLILLGCAMRLSSLLAVFLMQVLAWYSILCAEPPKAPKLDWQAAFTVLSAENQASKLVLMLVTNDDAFHEVQAAANGPKPDAAQLTASTRHGWCAAEFHHTCQRILTRRPDLEDKISLQSVVAGTPSELSGGKADDSPKRVVLFVCDSTYHLLALSIGIPSADDLLTLIEDAQEVKTLRDLNETTPDQTANAIVQRNEIRLGRLWKMKLQQMVEAKKQDDALVDDAAAPPTRPLHLLYKLFSALQPTYNYDVQTRFGLTTELDARRLAILEQHSESRYAWCQAITPFIIGLDIQQDWNFFVELLWQQCAVAAGSDQTDFLTWFDEQKKTGPFVMAVTPPSHIQHLPWPPAEAPKSRRGTSWQTTHDSANEFPFRTITTQQLTALVRQRELKPITFFSPSMVRYLLVSPNNRLPQVIREQDPPARFWGLLRRAKAFDKSGLHPIQNEEIR
;
A
#
# COMPACT_ATOMS: atom_id res chain seq x y z
N MET A 1 -61.31 14.41 83.21
CA MET A 1 -61.12 15.22 81.98
C MET A 1 -59.64 15.47 81.80
N GLY A 2 -59.08 15.12 80.63
CA GLY A 2 -57.82 15.67 80.11
C GLY A 2 -56.53 14.87 80.34
N TYR A 3 -56.15 14.08 79.32
CA TYR A 3 -54.83 13.94 78.66
C TYR A 3 -53.56 14.37 79.43
N ALA A 4 -52.52 13.56 79.64
CA ALA A 4 -51.63 12.80 78.73
C ALA A 4 -50.57 13.63 77.96
N GLN A 5 -49.39 12.99 77.79
CA GLN A 5 -48.14 13.37 77.09
C GLN A 5 -47.10 14.14 77.94
N GLY A 6 -45.87 13.67 78.19
CA GLY A 6 -45.06 12.65 77.52
C GLY A 6 -44.08 13.31 76.56
N GLN A 7 -42.81 13.44 76.97
CA GLN A 7 -41.57 13.39 76.15
C GLN A 7 -40.40 14.02 76.94
N HIS A 8 -39.57 13.20 77.57
CA HIS A 8 -38.16 13.55 77.77
C HIS A 8 -37.31 12.63 76.89
N LEU A 9 -37.12 13.13 75.67
CA LEU A 9 -36.13 12.76 74.67
C LEU A 9 -34.75 12.59 75.35
N ILE A 10 -34.08 11.45 75.15
CA ILE A 10 -33.09 11.26 74.08
C ILE A 10 -32.07 12.41 74.06
N LEU A 11 -31.13 12.42 75.01
CA LEU A 11 -30.01 13.39 75.02
C LEU A 11 -28.65 12.77 75.34
N LEU A 12 -28.50 11.45 75.23
CA LEU A 12 -27.20 10.75 75.39
C LEU A 12 -26.77 9.95 74.15
N GLY A 13 -27.55 9.99 73.05
CA GLY A 13 -27.24 9.27 71.80
C GLY A 13 -26.58 10.11 70.68
N CYS A 14 -26.43 11.42 70.83
CA CYS A 14 -25.99 12.30 69.74
C CYS A 14 -24.49 12.60 69.70
N ALA A 15 -23.74 12.47 70.80
CA ALA A 15 -22.32 12.84 70.81
C ALA A 15 -21.40 11.79 70.17
N MET A 16 -21.76 10.50 70.18
CA MET A 16 -20.95 9.43 69.58
C MET A 16 -21.19 9.20 68.09
N ARG A 17 -22.24 9.80 67.48
CA ARG A 17 -22.53 9.64 66.05
C ARG A 17 -21.89 10.70 65.16
N LEU A 18 -21.58 11.89 65.70
CA LEU A 18 -20.91 12.94 64.92
C LEU A 18 -19.42 12.63 64.67
N SER A 19 -18.73 12.01 65.63
CA SER A 19 -17.32 11.65 65.49
C SER A 19 -17.09 10.48 64.53
N SER A 20 -18.00 9.50 64.45
CA SER A 20 -17.89 8.44 63.45
C SER A 20 -18.29 8.91 62.04
N LEU A 21 -19.27 9.81 61.92
CA LEU A 21 -19.64 10.41 60.62
C LEU A 21 -18.52 11.28 60.06
N LEU A 22 -17.83 12.06 60.90
CA LEU A 22 -16.69 12.88 60.46
C LEU A 22 -15.48 12.04 60.05
N ALA A 23 -15.24 10.91 60.74
CA ALA A 23 -14.18 9.97 60.38
C ALA A 23 -14.48 9.22 59.07
N VAL A 24 -15.74 8.86 58.82
CA VAL A 24 -16.17 8.26 57.53
C VAL A 24 -16.08 9.27 56.39
N PHE A 25 -16.44 10.54 56.63
CA PHE A 25 -16.30 11.60 55.62
C PHE A 25 -14.83 11.92 55.31
N LEU A 26 -13.95 11.96 56.32
CA LEU A 26 -12.51 12.15 56.12
C LEU A 26 -11.85 10.96 55.41
N MET A 27 -12.27 9.72 55.72
CA MET A 27 -11.78 8.53 55.01
C MET A 27 -12.29 8.44 53.58
N GLN A 28 -13.52 8.89 53.27
CA GLN A 28 -14.03 8.98 51.90
C GLN A 28 -13.37 10.10 51.09
N VAL A 29 -13.06 11.24 51.72
CA VAL A 29 -12.31 12.32 51.07
C VAL A 29 -10.85 11.89 50.82
N LEU A 30 -10.19 11.21 51.75
CA LEU A 30 -8.84 10.69 51.56
C LEU A 30 -8.77 9.52 50.56
N ALA A 31 -9.81 8.68 50.48
CA ALA A 31 -9.95 7.67 49.44
C ALA A 31 -10.17 8.30 48.06
N TRP A 32 -10.94 9.39 47.96
CA TRP A 32 -11.08 10.14 46.71
C TRP A 32 -9.80 10.86 46.29
N TYR A 33 -9.05 11.45 47.24
CA TYR A 33 -7.73 12.03 46.92
C TYR A 33 -6.71 10.97 46.51
N SER A 34 -6.80 9.74 47.05
CA SER A 34 -5.93 8.63 46.64
C SER A 34 -6.30 8.06 45.26
N ILE A 35 -7.58 8.14 44.86
CA ILE A 35 -8.04 7.77 43.51
C ILE A 35 -7.77 8.89 42.49
N LEU A 36 -7.72 10.16 42.92
CA LEU A 36 -7.40 11.33 42.08
C LEU A 36 -5.89 11.60 41.95
N CYS A 37 -5.05 10.97 42.78
CA CYS A 37 -3.59 11.01 42.67
C CYS A 37 -2.98 9.71 42.14
N ALA A 38 -3.79 8.75 41.67
CA ALA A 38 -3.27 7.78 40.72
C ALA A 38 -2.86 8.58 39.49
N GLU A 39 -1.56 8.60 39.18
CA GLU A 39 -1.10 9.07 37.87
C GLU A 39 -2.03 8.46 36.83
N PRO A 40 -2.56 9.25 35.86
CA PRO A 40 -3.36 8.67 34.79
C PRO A 40 -2.55 7.49 34.26
N PRO A 41 -3.15 6.29 34.14
CA PRO A 41 -2.43 5.11 33.70
C PRO A 41 -1.63 5.51 32.48
N LYS A 42 -0.31 5.38 32.59
CA LYS A 42 0.64 5.84 31.57
C LYS A 42 0.11 5.30 30.25
N ALA A 43 -0.33 6.21 29.37
CA ALA A 43 -0.99 5.79 28.15
C ALA A 43 -0.08 4.79 27.44
N PRO A 44 -0.58 3.63 27.02
CA PRO A 44 0.25 2.58 26.45
C PRO A 44 1.04 3.17 25.29
N LYS A 45 2.37 3.00 25.32
CA LYS A 45 3.27 3.75 24.44
C LYS A 45 3.37 3.05 23.08
N LEU A 46 2.37 3.29 22.26
CA LEU A 46 2.31 2.79 20.89
C LEU A 46 3.13 3.72 19.97
N ASP A 47 4.38 3.36 19.72
CA ASP A 47 5.26 4.13 18.83
C ASP A 47 5.21 3.57 17.40
N TRP A 48 5.12 4.47 16.42
CA TRP A 48 5.24 4.10 15.03
C TRP A 48 6.69 3.78 14.65
N GLN A 49 6.87 2.75 13.83
CA GLN A 49 8.17 2.31 13.34
C GLN A 49 8.24 2.49 11.82
N ALA A 50 9.46 2.58 11.28
CA ALA A 50 9.67 2.54 9.84
C ALA A 50 9.21 1.18 9.28
N ALA A 51 8.67 1.20 8.07
CA ALA A 51 8.22 -0.01 7.40
C ALA A 51 9.36 -1.01 7.22
N PHE A 52 9.06 -2.29 7.41
CA PHE A 52 9.99 -3.41 7.22
C PHE A 52 11.21 -3.38 8.15
N THR A 53 11.11 -2.67 9.29
CA THR A 53 12.16 -2.67 10.30
C THR A 53 12.30 -4.05 10.95
N VAL A 54 13.53 -4.49 11.19
CA VAL A 54 13.79 -5.76 11.87
C VAL A 54 13.30 -5.66 13.31
N LEU A 55 12.39 -6.55 13.68
CA LEU A 55 11.88 -6.64 15.04
C LEU A 55 12.91 -7.32 15.95
N SER A 56 13.01 -6.90 17.22
CA SER A 56 13.96 -7.49 18.17
C SER A 56 13.66 -8.98 18.43
N ALA A 57 14.71 -9.78 18.55
CA ALA A 57 14.63 -11.24 18.70
C ALA A 57 13.81 -11.68 19.93
N GLU A 58 13.81 -10.89 21.01
CA GLU A 58 13.09 -11.21 22.26
C GLU A 58 11.56 -11.22 22.12
N ASN A 59 10.99 -10.56 21.10
CA ASN A 59 9.54 -10.43 20.93
C ASN A 59 9.01 -10.98 19.59
N GLN A 60 9.85 -11.65 18.80
CA GLN A 60 9.57 -11.95 17.40
C GLN A 60 8.42 -12.96 17.23
N ALA A 61 8.30 -13.97 18.10
CA ALA A 61 7.31 -15.04 17.92
C ALA A 61 5.87 -14.59 18.19
N SER A 62 5.62 -13.63 19.07
CA SER A 62 4.26 -13.22 19.48
C SER A 62 3.76 -11.94 18.82
N LYS A 63 4.65 -11.17 18.18
CA LYS A 63 4.29 -9.86 17.61
C LYS A 63 3.45 -9.97 16.34
N LEU A 64 2.54 -9.02 16.19
CA LEU A 64 1.78 -8.70 14.99
C LEU A 64 2.21 -7.34 14.47
N VAL A 65 2.45 -7.23 13.18
CA VAL A 65 2.74 -5.95 12.52
C VAL A 65 1.45 -5.45 11.88
N LEU A 66 0.99 -4.29 12.33
CA LEU A 66 -0.12 -3.55 11.74
C LEU A 66 0.50 -2.53 10.78
N MET A 67 0.50 -2.87 9.49
CA MET A 67 1.11 -2.08 8.44
C MET A 67 0.06 -1.30 7.66
N LEU A 68 0.10 0.02 7.81
CA LEU A 68 -0.78 0.96 7.12
C LEU A 68 -0.13 1.42 5.81
N VAL A 69 -0.76 1.15 4.67
CA VAL A 69 -0.29 1.59 3.36
C VAL A 69 -1.25 2.63 2.80
N THR A 70 -0.78 3.86 2.57
CA THR A 70 -1.59 4.96 2.02
C THR A 70 -1.12 5.40 0.64
N ASN A 71 -2.02 6.00 -0.14
CA ASN A 71 -1.70 6.58 -1.44
C ASN A 71 -1.19 8.04 -1.35
N ASP A 72 -0.63 8.46 -0.22
CA ASP A 72 -0.01 9.79 -0.14
C ASP A 72 1.28 9.86 -0.97
N ASP A 73 1.58 11.02 -1.54
CA ASP A 73 2.88 11.21 -2.21
C ASP A 73 4.00 11.24 -1.16
N ALA A 74 4.86 10.22 -1.20
CA ALA A 74 5.98 10.04 -0.28
C ALA A 74 6.98 11.22 -0.27
N PHE A 75 6.95 12.06 -1.30
CA PHE A 75 7.93 13.11 -1.53
C PHE A 75 7.40 14.55 -1.44
N HIS A 76 6.09 14.76 -1.29
CA HIS A 76 5.42 16.08 -1.41
C HIS A 76 5.96 17.16 -0.47
N GLU A 77 6.31 16.84 0.78
CA GLU A 77 6.79 17.83 1.74
C GLU A 77 8.31 18.11 1.66
N VAL A 78 9.10 17.28 0.96
CA VAL A 78 10.54 17.58 0.74
C VAL A 78 10.70 18.88 -0.05
N GLN A 79 9.72 19.24 -0.89
CA GLN A 79 9.73 20.48 -1.66
C GLN A 79 9.35 21.72 -0.82
N ALA A 80 8.51 21.57 0.22
CA ALA A 80 8.17 22.67 1.12
C ALA A 80 9.34 23.03 2.05
N ALA A 81 10.07 22.01 2.53
CA ALA A 81 11.27 22.21 3.36
C ALA A 81 12.48 22.75 2.56
N ALA A 82 12.54 22.54 1.24
CA ALA A 82 13.59 23.10 0.38
C ALA A 82 13.54 24.63 0.24
N ASN A 83 12.37 25.24 0.52
CA ASN A 83 12.18 26.70 0.52
C ASN A 83 12.17 27.30 1.94
N GLY A 84 12.37 26.48 2.98
CA GLY A 84 12.60 26.91 4.36
C GLY A 84 14.09 26.88 4.73
N PRO A 85 14.50 27.49 5.85
CA PRO A 85 15.87 27.34 6.34
C PRO A 85 16.19 25.85 6.49
N LYS A 86 17.30 25.41 5.88
CA LYS A 86 17.81 24.04 5.93
C LYS A 86 17.73 23.53 7.38
N PRO A 87 16.89 22.52 7.70
CA PRO A 87 17.04 21.85 8.97
C PRO A 87 18.40 21.15 8.95
N ASP A 88 19.11 21.20 10.08
CA ASP A 88 20.42 20.59 10.22
C ASP A 88 20.38 19.13 9.75
N ALA A 89 21.46 18.67 9.11
CA ALA A 89 21.58 17.32 8.54
C ALA A 89 21.37 16.19 9.57
N ALA A 90 21.34 16.51 10.88
CA ALA A 90 21.01 15.61 11.98
C ALA A 90 19.51 15.52 12.33
N GLN A 91 18.64 16.38 11.77
CA GLN A 91 17.18 16.32 11.93
C GLN A 91 16.45 15.66 10.76
N LEU A 92 17.14 15.42 9.63
CA LEU A 92 16.62 14.68 8.48
C LEU A 92 16.68 13.15 8.66
N THR A 93 17.15 12.66 9.80
CA THR A 93 17.00 11.26 10.19
C THR A 93 15.56 11.02 10.64
N ALA A 94 14.75 10.45 9.73
CA ALA A 94 13.56 9.68 10.05
C ALA A 94 12.49 10.37 10.90
N SER A 95 12.04 11.58 10.53
CA SER A 95 10.63 11.89 10.78
C SER A 95 9.82 10.96 9.87
N THR A 96 9.50 9.75 10.33
CA THR A 96 8.65 8.81 9.61
C THR A 96 7.34 9.53 9.32
N ARG A 97 7.16 9.96 8.07
CA ARG A 97 5.88 10.49 7.62
C ARG A 97 4.90 9.34 7.64
N HIS A 98 3.98 9.39 8.58
CA HIS A 98 2.86 8.48 8.60
C HIS A 98 1.79 8.98 7.63
N GLY A 99 1.01 8.06 7.06
CA GLY A 99 -0.04 8.42 6.10
C GLY A 99 -1.11 9.33 6.70
N TRP A 100 -1.94 9.95 5.85
CA TRP A 100 -2.96 10.94 6.23
C TRP A 100 -3.88 10.50 7.38
N CYS A 101 -4.14 9.21 7.52
CA CYS A 101 -5.02 8.62 8.53
C CYS A 101 -4.32 8.07 9.77
N ALA A 102 -2.99 8.26 9.89
CA ALA A 102 -2.22 7.65 10.97
C ALA A 102 -2.65 8.09 12.37
N ALA A 103 -3.01 9.36 12.56
CA ALA A 103 -3.50 9.85 13.85
C ALA A 103 -4.82 9.18 14.27
N GLU A 104 -5.77 9.08 13.33
CA GLU A 104 -7.05 8.41 13.57
C GLU A 104 -6.83 6.91 13.86
N PHE A 105 -5.98 6.25 13.08
CA PHE A 105 -5.65 4.84 13.28
C PHE A 105 -4.95 4.60 14.64
N HIS A 106 -4.04 5.48 15.02
CA HIS A 106 -3.34 5.42 16.31
C HIS A 106 -4.33 5.54 17.48
N HIS A 107 -5.28 6.49 17.40
CA HIS A 107 -6.34 6.62 18.38
C HIS A 107 -7.24 5.37 18.45
N THR A 108 -7.58 4.77 17.30
CA THR A 108 -8.31 3.49 17.26
C THR A 108 -7.53 2.37 17.95
N CYS A 109 -6.21 2.29 17.73
CA CYS A 109 -5.36 1.32 18.42
C CYS A 109 -5.34 1.56 19.93
N GLN A 110 -5.23 2.80 20.39
CA GLN A 110 -5.28 3.13 21.83
C GLN A 110 -6.60 2.67 22.46
N ARG A 111 -7.73 2.87 21.79
CA ARG A 111 -9.04 2.38 22.27
C ARG A 111 -9.08 0.87 22.41
N ILE A 112 -8.41 0.13 21.54
CA ILE A 112 -8.30 -1.33 21.61
C ILE A 112 -7.41 -1.74 22.76
N LEU A 113 -6.27 -1.09 22.97
CA LEU A 113 -5.37 -1.38 24.09
C LEU A 113 -6.05 -1.16 25.44
N THR A 114 -6.95 -0.18 25.56
CA THR A 114 -7.79 -0.01 26.76
C THR A 114 -8.71 -1.21 27.01
N ARG A 115 -9.20 -1.88 25.95
CA ARG A 115 -10.08 -3.05 26.04
C ARG A 115 -9.33 -4.38 26.15
N ARG A 116 -8.15 -4.47 25.55
CA ARG A 116 -7.26 -5.62 25.49
C ARG A 116 -5.81 -5.19 25.83
N PRO A 117 -5.52 -4.92 27.12
CA PRO A 117 -4.18 -4.48 27.54
C PRO A 117 -3.09 -5.51 27.23
N ASP A 118 -3.46 -6.79 27.09
CA ASP A 118 -2.55 -7.89 26.74
C ASP A 118 -1.92 -7.76 25.34
N LEU A 119 -2.37 -6.80 24.52
CA LEU A 119 -1.88 -6.53 23.17
C LEU A 119 -0.76 -5.47 23.12
N GLU A 120 -0.50 -4.74 24.21
CA GLU A 120 0.41 -3.58 24.24
C GLU A 120 1.80 -3.91 23.67
N ASP A 121 2.42 -4.99 24.13
CA ASP A 121 3.75 -5.42 23.65
C ASP A 121 3.69 -6.34 22.41
N LYS A 122 2.49 -6.72 21.97
CA LYS A 122 2.27 -7.65 20.85
C LYS A 122 2.01 -6.95 19.53
N ILE A 123 1.80 -5.64 19.52
CA ILE A 123 1.48 -4.87 18.32
C ILE A 123 2.67 -4.01 17.92
N SER A 124 3.01 -4.02 16.63
CA SER A 124 3.94 -3.08 16.01
C SER A 124 3.21 -2.25 14.99
N LEU A 125 3.24 -0.93 15.12
CA LEU A 125 2.68 -0.04 14.09
C LEU A 125 3.75 0.32 13.07
N GLN A 126 3.43 0.13 11.79
CA GLN A 126 4.28 0.53 10.67
C GLN A 126 3.46 1.20 9.58
N SER A 127 4.08 2.09 8.81
CA SER A 127 3.40 2.78 7.72
C SER A 127 4.25 2.85 6.45
N VAL A 128 3.62 2.60 5.31
CA VAL A 128 4.16 2.82 3.97
C VAL A 128 3.34 3.91 3.30
N VAL A 129 4.01 4.96 2.85
CA VAL A 129 3.42 6.01 2.03
C VAL A 129 3.83 5.75 0.58
N ALA A 130 2.87 5.47 -0.30
CA ALA A 130 3.11 4.94 -1.64
C ALA A 130 2.12 5.42 -2.70
N GLY A 131 1.84 6.72 -2.74
CA GLY A 131 1.06 7.36 -3.79
C GLY A 131 1.81 7.54 -5.09
N THR A 132 1.07 7.96 -6.14
CA THR A 132 1.70 8.43 -7.37
C THR A 132 2.32 9.80 -7.13
N PRO A 133 3.65 9.95 -7.28
CA PRO A 133 4.34 11.15 -6.89
C PRO A 133 4.17 12.25 -7.94
N SER A 134 4.30 13.51 -7.53
CA SER A 134 4.14 14.68 -8.41
C SER A 134 5.03 14.63 -9.67
N GLU A 135 6.19 13.99 -9.59
CA GLU A 135 7.12 13.76 -10.70
C GLU A 135 6.53 12.93 -11.83
N LEU A 136 5.61 12.01 -11.52
CA LEU A 136 4.88 11.18 -12.47
C LEU A 136 3.51 11.77 -12.86
N SER A 137 3.12 12.88 -12.22
CA SER A 137 1.87 13.61 -12.46
C SER A 137 2.10 14.93 -13.20
N GLY A 138 3.26 15.10 -13.85
CA GLY A 138 3.61 16.34 -14.55
C GLY A 138 3.76 17.55 -13.62
N GLY A 139 4.15 17.32 -12.36
CA GLY A 139 4.36 18.35 -11.34
C GLY A 139 3.08 18.82 -10.66
N LYS A 140 1.95 18.18 -10.94
CA LYS A 140 0.68 18.47 -10.26
C LYS A 140 0.58 17.65 -8.98
N ALA A 141 0.05 18.27 -7.93
CA ALA A 141 -0.39 17.54 -6.75
C ALA A 141 -1.47 16.54 -7.15
N ASP A 142 -1.42 15.33 -6.59
CA ASP A 142 -2.45 14.33 -6.81
C ASP A 142 -3.76 14.79 -6.14
N ASP A 143 -4.81 14.93 -6.94
CA ASP A 143 -6.16 15.27 -6.49
C ASP A 143 -7.04 14.03 -6.29
N SER A 144 -6.44 12.83 -6.43
CA SER A 144 -7.15 11.58 -6.22
C SER A 144 -7.61 11.44 -4.76
N PRO A 145 -8.78 10.82 -4.51
CA PRO A 145 -9.24 10.56 -3.16
C PRO A 145 -8.22 9.73 -2.38
N LYS A 146 -8.09 10.04 -1.10
CA LYS A 146 -7.23 9.31 -0.19
C LYS A 146 -7.72 7.88 -0.02
N ARG A 147 -6.78 6.93 -0.01
CA ARG A 147 -7.03 5.50 0.15
C ARG A 147 -6.05 4.90 1.13
N VAL A 148 -6.45 3.78 1.73
CA VAL A 148 -5.63 3.07 2.71
C VAL A 148 -5.90 1.58 2.66
N VAL A 149 -4.85 0.78 2.82
CA VAL A 149 -4.90 -0.65 3.08
C VAL A 149 -4.19 -0.90 4.40
N LEU A 150 -4.82 -1.70 5.25
CA LEU A 150 -4.21 -2.21 6.47
C LEU A 150 -3.88 -3.69 6.27
N PHE A 151 -2.60 -4.02 6.32
CA PHE A 151 -2.13 -5.39 6.43
C PHE A 151 -1.85 -5.71 7.90
N VAL A 152 -2.32 -6.86 8.35
CA VAL A 152 -1.92 -7.45 9.63
C VAL A 152 -1.02 -8.63 9.30
N CYS A 153 0.23 -8.55 9.70
CA CYS A 153 1.27 -9.52 9.38
C CYS A 153 1.82 -10.17 10.64
N ASP A 154 2.45 -11.34 10.46
CA ASP A 154 3.37 -11.86 11.46
C ASP A 154 4.68 -11.04 11.49
N SER A 155 5.62 -11.44 12.35
CA SER A 155 6.91 -10.77 12.50
C SER A 155 7.87 -10.95 11.33
N THR A 156 7.53 -11.83 10.38
CA THR A 156 8.25 -12.08 9.13
C THR A 156 7.55 -11.45 7.93
N TYR A 157 6.56 -10.58 8.16
CA TYR A 157 5.80 -9.87 7.14
C TYR A 157 4.92 -10.76 6.25
N HIS A 158 4.63 -12.01 6.64
CA HIS A 158 3.62 -12.78 5.95
C HIS A 158 2.21 -12.33 6.38
N LEU A 159 1.31 -12.21 5.41
CA LEU A 159 -0.05 -11.74 5.65
C LEU A 159 -0.87 -12.70 6.53
N LEU A 160 -1.57 -12.15 7.53
CA LEU A 160 -2.49 -12.88 8.43
C LEU A 160 -3.93 -12.37 8.34
N ALA A 161 -4.13 -11.08 8.10
CA ALA A 161 -5.44 -10.49 7.84
C ALA A 161 -5.29 -9.17 7.09
N LEU A 162 -6.35 -8.71 6.43
CA LEU A 162 -6.34 -7.43 5.72
C LEU A 162 -7.65 -6.67 5.85
N SER A 163 -7.55 -5.35 5.78
CA SER A 163 -8.68 -4.45 5.66
C SER A 163 -8.38 -3.36 4.62
N ILE A 164 -9.40 -2.90 3.91
CA ILE A 164 -9.30 -1.76 3.00
C ILE A 164 -10.19 -0.66 3.56
N GLY A 165 -9.60 0.50 3.84
CA GLY A 165 -10.23 1.54 4.66
C GLY A 165 -9.71 1.52 6.10
N ILE A 166 -10.03 2.58 6.86
CA ILE A 166 -9.70 2.71 8.27
C ILE A 166 -10.74 1.91 9.06
N PRO A 167 -10.33 0.87 9.81
CA PRO A 167 -11.26 0.12 10.64
C PRO A 167 -11.73 0.91 11.85
N SER A 168 -12.98 0.69 12.26
CA SER A 168 -13.44 1.08 13.59
C SER A 168 -12.71 0.28 14.68
N ALA A 169 -12.86 0.67 15.95
CA ALA A 169 -12.22 -0.05 17.06
C ALA A 169 -12.72 -1.50 17.19
N ASP A 170 -14.00 -1.75 16.88
CA ASP A 170 -14.60 -3.10 16.92
C ASP A 170 -14.12 -3.94 15.73
N ASP A 171 -14.05 -3.33 14.54
CA ASP A 171 -13.54 -4.00 13.33
C ASP A 171 -12.06 -4.34 13.44
N LEU A 172 -11.25 -3.42 13.97
CA LEU A 172 -9.81 -3.65 14.13
C LEU A 172 -9.54 -4.70 15.21
N LEU A 173 -10.31 -4.74 16.29
CA LEU A 173 -10.19 -5.81 17.28
C LEU A 173 -10.52 -7.17 16.64
N THR A 174 -11.62 -7.25 15.89
CA THR A 174 -11.98 -8.47 15.13
C THR A 174 -10.88 -8.87 14.16
N LEU A 175 -10.29 -7.90 13.44
CA LEU A 175 -9.20 -8.14 12.49
C LEU A 175 -7.93 -8.69 13.20
N ILE A 176 -7.61 -8.18 14.38
CA ILE A 176 -6.48 -8.67 15.20
C ILE A 176 -6.76 -10.09 15.68
N GLU A 177 -7.97 -10.38 16.16
CA GLU A 177 -8.36 -11.71 16.62
C GLU A 177 -8.33 -12.74 15.48
N ASP A 178 -8.84 -12.36 14.30
CA ASP A 178 -8.74 -13.16 13.08
C ASP A 178 -7.27 -13.43 12.70
N ALA A 179 -6.38 -12.44 12.83
CA ALA A 179 -4.96 -12.61 12.54
C ALA A 179 -4.28 -13.55 13.55
N GLN A 180 -4.64 -13.47 14.84
CA GLN A 180 -4.14 -14.38 15.88
C GLN A 180 -4.60 -15.82 15.64
N GLU A 181 -5.87 -16.00 15.25
CA GLU A 181 -6.42 -17.29 14.83
C GLU A 181 -5.62 -17.86 13.65
N VAL A 182 -5.45 -17.09 12.58
CA VAL A 182 -4.70 -17.52 11.39
C VAL A 182 -3.26 -17.87 11.73
N LYS A 183 -2.59 -17.06 12.55
CA LYS A 183 -1.22 -17.34 12.99
C LYS A 183 -1.14 -18.69 13.70
N THR A 184 -2.03 -18.91 14.67
CA THR A 184 -2.12 -20.18 15.40
C THR A 184 -2.41 -21.35 14.44
N LEU A 185 -3.31 -21.18 13.49
CA LEU A 185 -3.63 -22.19 12.49
C LEU A 185 -2.45 -22.50 11.55
N ARG A 186 -1.60 -21.53 11.23
CA ARG A 186 -0.39 -21.75 10.43
C ARG A 186 0.66 -22.50 11.24
N ASP A 187 0.90 -22.09 12.48
CA ASP A 187 1.88 -22.72 13.37
C ASP A 187 1.50 -24.19 13.68
N LEU A 188 0.20 -24.49 13.75
CA LEU A 188 -0.29 -25.87 13.95
C LEU A 188 -0.26 -26.72 12.67
N ASN A 189 -0.33 -26.10 11.49
CA ASN A 189 -0.46 -26.78 10.20
C ASN A 189 0.68 -26.41 9.24
N GLU A 190 1.92 -26.23 9.75
CA GLU A 190 3.09 -25.85 8.94
C GLU A 190 3.27 -26.75 7.71
N THR A 191 2.91 -28.03 7.82
CA THR A 191 3.01 -29.03 6.75
C THR A 191 1.80 -29.09 5.82
N THR A 192 0.70 -28.42 6.13
CA THR A 192 -0.60 -28.54 5.45
C THR A 192 -1.30 -27.18 5.29
N PRO A 193 -0.75 -26.26 4.46
CA PRO A 193 -1.28 -24.91 4.29
C PRO A 193 -2.75 -24.85 3.82
N ASP A 194 -3.21 -25.87 3.09
CA ASP A 194 -4.61 -25.98 2.65
C ASP A 194 -5.60 -26.08 3.81
N GLN A 195 -5.18 -26.64 4.97
CA GLN A 195 -6.04 -26.73 6.15
C GLN A 195 -6.30 -25.35 6.75
N THR A 196 -5.29 -24.49 6.79
CA THR A 196 -5.45 -23.08 7.20
C THR A 196 -6.41 -22.36 6.26
N ALA A 197 -6.22 -22.48 4.94
CA ALA A 197 -7.10 -21.84 3.97
C ALA A 197 -8.56 -22.32 4.11
N ASN A 198 -8.78 -23.63 4.26
CA ASN A 198 -10.11 -24.20 4.45
C ASN A 198 -10.80 -23.73 5.73
N ALA A 199 -10.08 -23.60 6.85
CA ALA A 199 -10.63 -23.05 8.08
C ALA A 199 -11.07 -21.59 7.91
N ILE A 200 -10.26 -20.77 7.22
CA ILE A 200 -10.61 -19.38 6.91
C ILE A 200 -11.85 -19.33 6.00
N VAL A 201 -11.95 -20.20 4.98
CA VAL A 201 -13.15 -20.30 4.12
C VAL A 201 -14.39 -20.57 4.96
N GLN A 202 -14.36 -21.59 5.83
CA GLN A 202 -15.51 -21.96 6.68
C GLN A 202 -15.95 -20.81 7.58
N ARG A 203 -15.01 -20.12 8.23
CA ARG A 203 -15.30 -18.93 9.04
C ARG A 203 -15.95 -17.83 8.20
N ASN A 204 -15.39 -17.54 7.03
CA ASN A 204 -15.85 -16.45 6.18
C ASN A 204 -17.22 -16.75 5.56
N GLU A 205 -17.55 -18.01 5.28
CA GLU A 205 -18.88 -18.43 4.84
C GLU A 205 -20.01 -18.18 5.85
N ILE A 206 -19.67 -18.06 7.14
CA ILE A 206 -20.63 -17.72 8.20
C ILE A 206 -20.87 -16.21 8.25
N ARG A 207 -19.82 -15.42 7.98
CA ARG A 207 -19.85 -13.94 8.07
C ARG A 207 -20.34 -13.26 6.79
N LEU A 208 -20.19 -13.90 5.65
CA LEU A 208 -20.56 -13.34 4.35
C LEU A 208 -22.06 -13.47 4.06
N GLY A 209 -22.65 -12.39 3.55
CA GLY A 209 -23.99 -12.42 2.97
C GLY A 209 -24.08 -13.31 1.73
N ARG A 210 -25.29 -13.70 1.33
CA ARG A 210 -25.57 -14.68 0.28
C ARG A 210 -24.76 -14.48 -1.01
N LEU A 211 -24.70 -13.26 -1.54
CA LEU A 211 -23.98 -12.93 -2.78
C LEU A 211 -22.48 -13.26 -2.67
N TRP A 212 -21.83 -12.75 -1.63
CA TRP A 212 -20.40 -12.93 -1.42
C TRP A 212 -20.05 -14.36 -1.01
N LYS A 213 -20.93 -15.05 -0.27
CA LYS A 213 -20.78 -16.47 0.03
C LYS A 213 -20.78 -17.32 -1.24
N MET A 214 -21.73 -17.10 -2.14
CA MET A 214 -21.76 -17.80 -3.44
C MET A 214 -20.49 -17.52 -4.25
N LYS A 215 -20.00 -16.27 -4.22
CA LYS A 215 -18.78 -15.91 -4.93
C LYS A 215 -17.53 -16.58 -4.34
N LEU A 216 -17.41 -16.63 -3.01
CA LEU A 216 -16.33 -17.33 -2.33
C LEU A 216 -16.32 -18.82 -2.71
N GLN A 217 -17.49 -19.48 -2.68
CA GLN A 217 -17.61 -20.89 -3.08
C GLN A 217 -17.20 -21.14 -4.53
N GLN A 218 -17.59 -20.27 -5.45
CA GLN A 218 -17.15 -20.34 -6.86
C GLN A 218 -15.62 -20.23 -6.99
N MET A 219 -14.99 -19.36 -6.21
CA MET A 219 -13.54 -19.19 -6.24
C MET A 219 -12.80 -20.37 -5.63
N VAL A 220 -13.32 -20.95 -4.53
CA VAL A 220 -12.78 -22.17 -3.93
C VAL A 220 -12.83 -23.32 -4.93
N GLU A 221 -13.95 -23.49 -5.63
CA GLU A 221 -14.10 -24.54 -6.65
C GLU A 221 -13.16 -24.32 -7.84
N ALA A 222 -13.05 -23.08 -8.34
CA ALA A 222 -12.12 -22.75 -9.42
C ALA A 222 -10.65 -23.04 -9.02
N LYS A 223 -10.27 -22.70 -7.78
CA LYS A 223 -8.93 -23.00 -7.26
C LYS A 223 -8.66 -24.50 -7.21
N LYS A 224 -9.61 -25.31 -6.72
CA LYS A 224 -9.45 -26.78 -6.71
C LYS A 224 -9.22 -27.36 -8.11
N GLN A 225 -9.92 -26.82 -9.11
CA GLN A 225 -9.76 -27.22 -10.51
C GLN A 225 -8.38 -26.80 -11.06
N ASP A 226 -7.92 -25.59 -10.75
CA ASP A 226 -6.59 -25.14 -11.14
C ASP A 226 -5.49 -25.98 -10.49
N ASP A 227 -5.58 -26.24 -9.19
CA ASP A 227 -4.59 -27.00 -8.43
C ASP A 227 -4.50 -28.45 -8.97
N ALA A 228 -5.63 -29.08 -9.29
CA ALA A 228 -5.66 -30.40 -9.93
C ALA A 228 -4.95 -30.43 -11.30
N LEU A 229 -5.03 -29.35 -12.08
CA LEU A 229 -4.34 -29.24 -13.37
C LEU A 229 -2.83 -29.02 -13.22
N VAL A 230 -2.39 -28.39 -12.14
CA VAL A 230 -0.97 -28.13 -11.84
C VAL A 230 -0.29 -29.38 -11.27
N ASP A 231 -0.99 -30.19 -10.48
CA ASP A 231 -0.45 -31.47 -9.99
C ASP A 231 -0.20 -32.46 -11.15
N ASP A 232 -1.02 -32.40 -12.20
CA ASP A 232 -0.89 -33.25 -13.39
C ASP A 232 0.19 -32.76 -14.39
N ALA A 233 0.53 -31.48 -14.37
CA ALA A 233 1.51 -30.88 -15.25
C ALA A 233 2.53 -30.14 -14.40
N ALA A 234 3.74 -30.70 -14.21
CA ALA A 234 4.87 -30.18 -13.42
C ALA A 234 5.26 -28.71 -13.71
N ALA A 235 4.34 -27.79 -13.46
CA ALA A 235 4.37 -26.41 -13.86
C ALA A 235 4.95 -25.60 -12.70
N PRO A 236 5.77 -24.59 -13.00
CA PRO A 236 6.31 -23.72 -11.97
C PRO A 236 5.16 -23.01 -11.22
N PRO A 237 5.36 -22.68 -9.93
CA PRO A 237 4.35 -21.97 -9.15
C PRO A 237 3.94 -20.66 -9.84
N THR A 238 2.64 -20.36 -9.78
CA THR A 238 2.09 -19.13 -10.36
C THR A 238 2.74 -17.92 -9.68
N ARG A 239 3.31 -17.00 -10.48
CA ARG A 239 3.93 -15.78 -9.94
C ARG A 239 2.90 -14.96 -9.13
N PRO A 240 3.27 -14.36 -7.98
CA PRO A 240 2.34 -13.64 -7.10
C PRO A 240 1.46 -12.62 -7.82
N LEU A 241 2.04 -11.83 -8.74
CA LEU A 241 1.29 -10.88 -9.56
C LEU A 241 0.17 -11.52 -10.40
N HIS A 242 0.40 -12.68 -11.00
CA HIS A 242 -0.60 -13.36 -11.84
C HIS A 242 -1.75 -13.89 -10.99
N LEU A 243 -1.43 -14.45 -9.81
CA LEU A 243 -2.42 -14.88 -8.84
C LEU A 243 -3.29 -13.70 -8.39
N LEU A 244 -2.67 -12.61 -7.93
CA LEU A 244 -3.40 -11.41 -7.49
C LEU A 244 -4.28 -10.85 -8.61
N TYR A 245 -3.77 -10.74 -9.83
CA TYR A 245 -4.57 -10.28 -10.97
C TYR A 245 -5.80 -11.16 -11.23
N LYS A 246 -5.64 -12.49 -11.19
CA LYS A 246 -6.75 -13.45 -11.36
C LYS A 246 -7.81 -13.27 -10.28
N LEU A 247 -7.39 -13.12 -9.03
CA LEU A 247 -8.29 -12.92 -7.88
C LEU A 247 -9.05 -11.59 -7.96
N PHE A 248 -8.35 -10.48 -8.24
CA PHE A 248 -8.98 -9.17 -8.40
C PHE A 248 -9.97 -9.17 -9.56
N SER A 249 -9.58 -9.71 -10.73
CA SER A 249 -10.46 -9.84 -11.89
C SER A 249 -11.69 -10.70 -11.61
N ALA A 250 -11.54 -11.75 -10.79
CA ALA A 250 -12.66 -12.59 -10.39
C ALA A 250 -13.64 -11.86 -9.46
N LEU A 251 -13.14 -11.10 -8.48
CA LEU A 251 -13.95 -10.45 -7.44
C LEU A 251 -14.54 -9.10 -7.88
N GLN A 252 -13.87 -8.36 -8.77
CA GLN A 252 -14.25 -7.00 -9.13
C GLN A 252 -15.67 -6.87 -9.70
N PRO A 253 -16.19 -7.79 -10.54
CA PRO A 253 -17.57 -7.70 -11.03
C PRO A 253 -18.61 -7.79 -9.91
N THR A 254 -18.40 -8.70 -8.94
CA THR A 254 -19.27 -8.84 -7.77
C THR A 254 -19.18 -7.61 -6.88
N TYR A 255 -17.97 -7.07 -6.68
CA TYR A 255 -17.77 -5.83 -5.94
C TYR A 255 -18.51 -4.66 -6.57
N ASN A 256 -18.33 -4.45 -7.87
CA ASN A 256 -19.00 -3.38 -8.62
C ASN A 256 -20.51 -3.48 -8.47
N TYR A 257 -21.10 -4.67 -8.66
CA TYR A 257 -22.53 -4.88 -8.48
C TYR A 257 -22.99 -4.57 -7.04
N ASP A 258 -22.25 -5.03 -6.04
CA ASP A 258 -22.55 -4.80 -4.63
C ASP A 258 -22.51 -3.30 -4.27
N VAL A 259 -21.49 -2.55 -4.69
CA VAL A 259 -21.42 -1.11 -4.39
C VAL A 259 -22.43 -0.29 -5.18
N GLN A 260 -22.76 -0.68 -6.42
CA GLN A 260 -23.83 -0.06 -7.19
C GLN A 260 -25.19 -0.21 -6.49
N THR A 261 -25.47 -1.40 -5.95
CA THR A 261 -26.74 -1.68 -5.26
C THR A 261 -26.80 -1.08 -3.86
N ARG A 262 -25.70 -1.11 -3.08
CA ARG A 262 -25.63 -0.54 -1.73
C ARG A 262 -25.60 0.98 -1.71
N PHE A 263 -24.89 1.61 -2.64
CA PHE A 263 -24.60 3.05 -2.61
C PHE A 263 -25.16 3.84 -3.80
N GLY A 264 -25.86 3.19 -4.74
CA GLY A 264 -26.52 3.86 -5.87
C GLY A 264 -25.55 4.44 -6.90
N LEU A 265 -24.34 3.88 -7.02
CA LEU A 265 -23.32 4.34 -7.98
C LEU A 265 -23.72 3.92 -9.39
N THR A 266 -23.75 4.84 -10.36
CA THR A 266 -24.23 4.56 -11.72
C THR A 266 -23.42 5.22 -12.83
N THR A 267 -22.58 6.20 -12.51
CA THR A 267 -21.84 7.03 -13.47
C THR A 267 -20.32 6.94 -13.25
N GLU A 268 -19.53 7.37 -14.25
CA GLU A 268 -18.06 7.45 -14.10
C GLU A 268 -17.62 8.42 -13.00
N LEU A 269 -18.42 9.47 -12.74
CA LEU A 269 -18.17 10.41 -11.64
C LEU A 269 -18.28 9.74 -10.26
N ASP A 270 -18.98 8.61 -10.17
CA ASP A 270 -19.11 7.85 -8.94
C ASP A 270 -17.84 7.08 -8.58
N ALA A 271 -16.87 6.93 -9.49
CA ALA A 271 -15.56 6.34 -9.17
C ALA A 271 -14.84 7.13 -8.06
N ARG A 272 -14.96 8.47 -8.08
CA ARG A 272 -14.40 9.33 -7.02
C ARG A 272 -15.13 9.13 -5.70
N ARG A 273 -16.47 9.02 -5.74
CA ARG A 273 -17.29 8.77 -4.55
C ARG A 273 -17.00 7.41 -3.94
N LEU A 274 -16.85 6.39 -4.78
CA LEU A 274 -16.47 5.04 -4.36
C LEU A 274 -15.14 5.06 -3.61
N ALA A 275 -14.12 5.75 -4.14
CA ALA A 275 -12.83 5.85 -3.47
C ALA A 275 -12.91 6.55 -2.09
N ILE A 276 -13.85 7.49 -1.91
CA ILE A 276 -14.13 8.09 -0.60
C ILE A 276 -14.84 7.09 0.33
N LEU A 277 -15.84 6.36 -0.19
CA LEU A 277 -16.52 5.31 0.58
C LEU A 277 -15.54 4.21 1.02
N GLU A 278 -14.57 3.86 0.19
CA GLU A 278 -13.50 2.90 0.47
C GLU A 278 -12.53 3.36 1.58
N GLN A 279 -12.64 4.60 2.07
CA GLN A 279 -11.94 5.02 3.30
C GLN A 279 -12.53 4.36 4.55
N HIS A 280 -13.76 3.85 4.48
CA HIS A 280 -14.44 3.12 5.54
C HIS A 280 -14.33 1.61 5.30
N SER A 281 -13.88 0.85 6.30
CA SER A 281 -13.62 -0.60 6.16
C SER A 281 -14.83 -1.42 5.74
N GLU A 282 -16.02 -0.98 6.11
CA GLU A 282 -17.31 -1.62 5.85
C GLU A 282 -17.63 -1.66 4.34
N SER A 283 -17.06 -0.73 3.57
CA SER A 283 -17.27 -0.66 2.12
C SER A 283 -16.69 -1.87 1.40
N ARG A 284 -15.50 -2.34 1.82
CA ARG A 284 -14.80 -3.49 1.24
C ARG A 284 -14.72 -4.71 2.13
N TYR A 285 -15.35 -4.71 3.31
CA TYR A 285 -15.31 -5.83 4.25
C TYR A 285 -15.59 -7.19 3.59
N ALA A 286 -16.71 -7.32 2.89
CA ALA A 286 -17.08 -8.58 2.24
C ALA A 286 -16.09 -9.02 1.14
N TRP A 287 -15.52 -8.06 0.41
CA TRP A 287 -14.45 -8.33 -0.56
C TRP A 287 -13.18 -8.83 0.13
N CYS A 288 -12.79 -8.21 1.26
CA CYS A 288 -11.63 -8.61 2.05
C CYS A 288 -11.79 -10.03 2.60
N GLN A 289 -12.97 -10.35 3.14
CA GLN A 289 -13.29 -11.70 3.60
C GLN A 289 -13.29 -12.72 2.46
N ALA A 290 -13.69 -12.34 1.24
CA ALA A 290 -13.69 -13.24 0.09
C ALA A 290 -12.27 -13.50 -0.48
N ILE A 291 -11.37 -12.51 -0.46
CA ILE A 291 -10.01 -12.68 -1.02
C ILE A 291 -9.03 -13.32 -0.03
N THR A 292 -9.20 -13.07 1.28
CA THR A 292 -8.21 -13.45 2.31
C THR A 292 -7.77 -14.92 2.26
N PRO A 293 -8.65 -15.93 2.07
CA PRO A 293 -8.22 -17.33 2.00
C PRO A 293 -7.17 -17.63 0.91
N PHE A 294 -7.08 -16.80 -0.12
CA PHE A 294 -6.24 -17.03 -1.29
C PHE A 294 -4.91 -16.28 -1.26
N ILE A 295 -4.77 -15.31 -0.34
CA ILE A 295 -3.58 -14.46 -0.24
C ILE A 295 -2.95 -14.49 1.15
N ILE A 296 -3.51 -15.31 2.06
CA ILE A 296 -2.92 -15.55 3.36
C ILE A 296 -1.50 -16.10 3.20
N GLY A 297 -0.58 -15.63 4.02
CA GLY A 297 0.83 -16.02 3.90
C GLY A 297 1.60 -15.31 2.77
N LEU A 298 1.00 -14.40 2.00
CA LEU A 298 1.74 -13.58 1.03
C LEU A 298 2.83 -12.76 1.74
N ASP A 299 4.04 -12.71 1.16
CA ASP A 299 5.14 -11.90 1.66
C ASP A 299 4.87 -10.42 1.35
N ILE A 300 4.40 -9.68 2.36
CA ILE A 300 4.07 -8.26 2.23
C ILE A 300 5.34 -7.41 2.05
N GLN A 301 6.52 -7.87 2.44
CA GLN A 301 7.74 -7.13 2.18
C GLN A 301 8.07 -7.07 0.68
N GLN A 302 7.75 -8.15 -0.05
CA GLN A 302 8.03 -8.25 -1.49
C GLN A 302 6.87 -7.79 -2.37
N ASP A 303 5.63 -8.11 -1.99
CA ASP A 303 4.49 -8.08 -2.92
C ASP A 303 3.44 -6.98 -2.61
N TRP A 304 3.62 -6.16 -1.56
CA TRP A 304 2.62 -5.16 -1.17
C TRP A 304 2.27 -4.18 -2.29
N ASN A 305 3.27 -3.79 -3.08
CA ASN A 305 3.11 -2.82 -4.17
C ASN A 305 2.18 -3.39 -5.25
N PHE A 306 2.31 -4.67 -5.60
CA PHE A 306 1.42 -5.32 -6.57
C PHE A 306 -0.04 -5.27 -6.11
N PHE A 307 -0.28 -5.55 -4.83
CA PHE A 307 -1.61 -5.54 -4.25
C PHE A 307 -2.25 -4.15 -4.31
N VAL A 308 -1.53 -3.10 -3.86
CA VAL A 308 -2.10 -1.75 -3.84
C VAL A 308 -2.22 -1.14 -5.23
N GLU A 309 -1.31 -1.44 -6.17
CA GLU A 309 -1.41 -0.97 -7.55
C GLU A 309 -2.63 -1.60 -8.27
N LEU A 310 -2.92 -2.89 -8.02
CA LEU A 310 -4.11 -3.57 -8.52
C LEU A 310 -5.39 -2.98 -7.92
N LEU A 311 -5.38 -2.66 -6.63
CA LEU A 311 -6.53 -2.12 -5.92
C LEU A 311 -6.85 -0.68 -6.31
N TRP A 312 -5.83 0.18 -6.33
CA TRP A 312 -6.01 1.62 -6.56
C TRP A 312 -5.96 2.00 -8.03
N GLN A 313 -5.43 1.12 -8.89
CA GLN A 313 -5.19 1.39 -10.32
C GLN A 313 -4.31 2.64 -10.51
N GLN A 314 -3.32 2.79 -9.63
CA GLN A 314 -2.35 3.89 -9.60
C GLN A 314 -0.92 3.32 -9.51
N CYS A 315 0.09 4.16 -9.74
CA CYS A 315 1.48 3.76 -9.45
C CYS A 315 1.72 3.83 -7.95
N ALA A 316 2.35 2.81 -7.38
CA ALA A 316 2.76 2.80 -5.98
C ALA A 316 4.26 3.07 -5.87
N VAL A 317 4.64 4.27 -5.41
CA VAL A 317 6.03 4.69 -5.30
C VAL A 317 6.33 5.09 -3.86
N ALA A 318 7.16 4.31 -3.18
CA ALA A 318 7.54 4.56 -1.80
C ALA A 318 8.89 5.31 -1.71
N ALA A 319 9.11 6.04 -0.62
CA ALA A 319 10.43 6.60 -0.33
C ALA A 319 11.40 5.51 0.17
N GLY A 320 12.71 5.71 -0.05
CA GLY A 320 13.76 4.91 0.61
C GLY A 320 14.31 3.72 -0.16
N SER A 321 13.90 3.48 -1.41
CA SER A 321 14.58 2.50 -2.26
C SER A 321 15.92 3.06 -2.78
N ASP A 322 16.99 2.27 -2.65
CA ASP A 322 18.29 2.62 -3.24
C ASP A 322 18.22 2.51 -4.77
N GLN A 323 18.59 3.61 -5.44
CA GLN A 323 18.60 3.72 -6.90
C GLN A 323 20.00 4.12 -7.42
N THR A 324 21.03 4.03 -6.58
CA THR A 324 22.39 4.51 -6.88
C THR A 324 22.97 3.86 -8.13
N ASP A 325 22.84 2.54 -8.27
CA ASP A 325 23.32 1.80 -9.45
C ASP A 325 22.65 2.26 -10.75
N PHE A 326 21.34 2.51 -10.70
CA PHE A 326 20.59 2.97 -11.86
C PHE A 326 20.99 4.40 -12.25
N LEU A 327 21.13 5.30 -11.27
CA LEU A 327 21.50 6.69 -11.51
C LEU A 327 22.94 6.81 -12.02
N THR A 328 23.85 5.97 -11.51
CA THR A 328 25.24 5.89 -11.99
C THR A 328 25.28 5.46 -13.45
N TRP A 329 24.54 4.39 -13.80
CA TRP A 329 24.40 3.96 -15.18
C TRP A 329 23.84 5.06 -16.09
N PHE A 330 22.81 5.80 -15.63
CA PHE A 330 22.23 6.91 -16.40
C PHE A 330 23.27 8.00 -16.70
N ASP A 331 24.07 8.40 -15.71
CA ASP A 331 25.09 9.43 -15.88
C ASP A 331 26.23 8.99 -16.79
N GLU A 332 26.61 7.72 -16.75
CA GLU A 332 27.58 7.13 -17.66
C GLU A 332 27.07 7.14 -19.11
N GLN A 333 25.85 6.64 -19.35
CA GLN A 333 25.28 6.60 -20.70
C GLN A 333 25.09 7.99 -21.30
N LYS A 334 24.71 8.97 -20.47
CA LYS A 334 24.53 10.36 -20.90
C LYS A 334 25.81 11.01 -21.41
N LYS A 335 27.00 10.52 -21.02
CA LYS A 335 28.29 10.98 -21.55
C LYS A 335 28.64 10.34 -22.89
N THR A 336 28.16 9.12 -23.14
CA THR A 336 28.59 8.30 -24.28
C THR A 336 27.78 8.58 -25.54
N GLY A 337 26.46 8.77 -25.43
CA GLY A 337 25.62 8.92 -26.61
C GLY A 337 24.12 8.86 -26.31
N PRO A 338 23.27 8.76 -27.35
CA PRO A 338 21.84 8.54 -27.15
C PRO A 338 21.57 7.13 -26.60
N PHE A 339 20.60 7.02 -25.71
CA PHE A 339 20.20 5.75 -25.12
C PHE A 339 18.69 5.70 -24.87
N VAL A 340 18.15 4.49 -24.73
CA VAL A 340 16.72 4.25 -24.57
C VAL A 340 16.46 3.60 -23.21
N MET A 341 15.43 4.08 -22.53
CA MET A 341 14.85 3.40 -21.37
C MET A 341 13.43 2.97 -21.67
N ALA A 342 13.07 1.72 -21.41
CA ALA A 342 11.70 1.26 -21.43
C ALA A 342 11.11 1.32 -20.03
N VAL A 343 9.94 1.92 -19.86
CA VAL A 343 9.31 2.03 -18.54
C VAL A 343 8.37 0.84 -18.35
N THR A 344 8.60 0.05 -17.31
CA THR A 344 7.74 -1.05 -16.92
C THR A 344 6.37 -0.49 -16.53
N PRO A 345 5.27 -1.02 -17.09
CA PRO A 345 3.94 -0.59 -16.68
C PRO A 345 3.67 -0.95 -15.21
N PRO A 346 2.79 -0.23 -14.52
CA PRO A 346 2.31 -0.63 -13.20
C PRO A 346 1.60 -1.99 -13.26
N SER A 347 1.55 -2.66 -12.12
CA SER A 347 1.10 -4.05 -11.96
C SER A 347 -0.30 -4.29 -12.50
N HIS A 348 -1.20 -3.31 -12.38
CA HIS A 348 -2.57 -3.40 -12.90
C HIS A 348 -2.66 -3.42 -14.43
N ILE A 349 -1.57 -3.14 -15.16
CA ILE A 349 -1.50 -3.16 -16.63
C ILE A 349 -0.46 -4.18 -17.13
N GLN A 350 0.43 -4.70 -16.25
CA GLN A 350 1.49 -5.65 -16.63
C GLN A 350 0.99 -6.96 -17.28
N HIS A 351 -0.25 -7.35 -17.03
CA HIS A 351 -0.87 -8.51 -17.68
C HIS A 351 -1.08 -8.32 -19.19
N LEU A 352 -1.04 -7.09 -19.69
CA LEU A 352 -1.11 -6.78 -21.12
C LEU A 352 0.30 -6.85 -21.72
N PRO A 353 0.56 -7.74 -22.70
CA PRO A 353 1.88 -7.87 -23.30
C PRO A 353 2.29 -6.58 -24.01
N TRP A 354 3.54 -6.17 -23.80
CA TRP A 354 4.14 -5.02 -24.47
C TRP A 354 5.57 -5.36 -24.94
N PRO A 355 5.93 -5.06 -26.21
CA PRO A 355 5.08 -4.57 -27.29
C PRO A 355 3.92 -5.53 -27.64
N PRO A 356 2.81 -5.06 -28.22
CA PRO A 356 1.68 -5.92 -28.59
C PRO A 356 2.12 -7.02 -29.56
N ALA A 357 1.70 -8.26 -29.30
CA ALA A 357 2.07 -9.42 -30.12
C ALA A 357 1.44 -9.39 -31.53
N GLU A 358 0.31 -8.69 -31.69
CA GLU A 358 -0.36 -8.56 -32.99
C GLU A 358 0.38 -7.57 -33.90
N ALA A 359 0.91 -8.06 -35.02
CA ALA A 359 1.43 -7.21 -36.08
C ALA A 359 0.28 -6.34 -36.66
N PRO A 360 0.48 -5.05 -36.93
CA PRO A 360 -0.53 -4.24 -37.59
C PRO A 360 -0.92 -4.87 -38.93
N LYS A 361 -2.23 -5.00 -39.20
CA LYS A 361 -2.79 -5.60 -40.43
C LYS A 361 -2.41 -4.87 -41.74
N SER A 362 -1.58 -3.82 -41.69
CA SER A 362 -1.19 -3.05 -42.87
C SER A 362 0.12 -3.56 -43.48
N ARG A 363 0.11 -3.80 -44.80
CA ARG A 363 1.24 -4.37 -45.58
C ARG A 363 2.53 -3.52 -45.59
N ARG A 364 2.57 -2.33 -44.95
CA ARG A 364 3.72 -1.39 -44.99
C ARG A 364 3.95 -0.57 -43.70
N GLY A 365 3.29 -0.89 -42.59
CA GLY A 365 3.45 -0.14 -41.33
C GLY A 365 4.62 -0.66 -40.48
N THR A 366 5.44 0.23 -39.92
CA THR A 366 6.38 -0.12 -38.84
C THR A 366 5.59 -0.63 -37.64
N SER A 367 5.87 -1.83 -37.15
CA SER A 367 5.21 -2.37 -35.95
C SER A 367 5.89 -1.90 -34.66
N TRP A 368 5.20 -2.02 -33.53
CA TRP A 368 5.80 -1.80 -32.22
C TRP A 368 6.93 -2.78 -31.92
N GLN A 369 6.82 -4.03 -32.40
CA GLN A 369 7.90 -5.01 -32.30
C GLN A 369 9.16 -4.53 -33.04
N THR A 370 9.04 -4.16 -34.32
CA THR A 370 10.18 -3.65 -35.11
C THR A 370 10.80 -2.40 -34.47
N THR A 371 9.96 -1.56 -33.88
CA THR A 371 10.42 -0.35 -33.19
C THR A 371 11.16 -0.68 -31.90
N HIS A 372 10.67 -1.65 -31.13
CA HIS A 372 11.32 -2.16 -29.93
C HIS A 372 12.67 -2.81 -30.27
N ASP A 373 12.72 -3.65 -31.30
CA ASP A 373 13.95 -4.28 -31.78
C ASP A 373 14.99 -3.23 -32.20
N SER A 374 14.54 -2.16 -32.88
CA SER A 374 15.41 -1.02 -33.23
C SER A 374 15.88 -0.23 -32.00
N ALA A 375 15.09 -0.18 -30.94
CA ALA A 375 15.47 0.50 -29.70
C ALA A 375 16.57 -0.29 -28.95
N ASN A 376 16.56 -1.62 -29.05
CA ASN A 376 17.59 -2.49 -28.48
C ASN A 376 18.94 -2.37 -29.21
N GLU A 377 19.02 -1.67 -30.34
CA GLU A 377 20.29 -1.33 -31.00
C GLU A 377 21.06 -0.21 -30.28
N PHE A 378 20.41 0.51 -29.37
CA PHE A 378 21.01 1.52 -28.50
C PHE A 378 21.35 0.91 -27.14
N PRO A 379 22.19 1.57 -26.30
CA PRO A 379 22.22 1.25 -24.88
C PRO A 379 20.79 1.30 -24.34
N PHE A 380 20.30 0.15 -23.86
CA PHE A 380 18.90 -0.07 -23.53
C PHE A 380 18.77 -0.59 -22.11
N ARG A 381 17.80 -0.05 -21.36
CA ARG A 381 17.47 -0.55 -20.01
C ARG A 381 15.99 -0.45 -19.73
N THR A 382 15.42 -1.50 -19.15
CA THR A 382 14.08 -1.45 -18.59
C THR A 382 14.14 -0.85 -17.18
N ILE A 383 13.26 0.11 -16.89
CA ILE A 383 13.21 0.85 -15.63
C ILE A 383 11.81 0.81 -15.01
N THR A 384 11.75 0.86 -13.68
CA THR A 384 10.48 0.94 -12.93
C THR A 384 9.98 2.39 -12.79
N THR A 385 8.72 2.56 -12.39
CA THR A 385 8.16 3.87 -12.01
C THR A 385 8.95 4.51 -10.85
N GLN A 386 9.42 3.70 -9.90
CA GLN A 386 10.30 4.12 -8.81
C GLN A 386 11.62 4.71 -9.32
N GLN A 387 12.27 4.03 -10.27
CA GLN A 387 13.49 4.50 -10.92
C GLN A 387 13.25 5.78 -11.71
N LEU A 388 12.12 5.85 -12.43
CA LEU A 388 11.73 7.06 -13.16
C LEU A 388 11.53 8.26 -12.22
N THR A 389 10.85 8.08 -11.09
CA THR A 389 10.70 9.12 -10.06
C THR A 389 12.06 9.56 -9.52
N ALA A 390 12.93 8.61 -9.17
CA ALA A 390 14.28 8.92 -8.68
C ALA A 390 15.08 9.72 -9.71
N LEU A 391 14.97 9.37 -11.00
CA LEU A 391 15.62 10.08 -12.09
C LEU A 391 15.15 11.53 -12.19
N VAL A 392 13.83 11.76 -12.19
CA VAL A 392 13.25 13.11 -12.27
C VAL A 392 13.71 13.97 -11.10
N ARG A 393 13.72 13.41 -9.88
CA ARG A 393 14.11 14.12 -8.67
C ARG A 393 15.60 14.43 -8.58
N GLN A 394 16.45 13.42 -8.79
CA GLN A 394 17.88 13.52 -8.48
C GLN A 394 18.72 14.05 -9.65
N ARG A 395 18.16 14.14 -10.86
CA ARG A 395 18.83 14.71 -12.04
C ARG A 395 18.06 15.89 -12.64
N GLU A 396 17.12 16.45 -11.88
CA GLU A 396 16.35 17.65 -12.20
C GLU A 396 15.70 17.62 -13.59
N LEU A 397 15.21 16.45 -14.01
CA LEU A 397 14.41 16.37 -15.23
C LEU A 397 13.06 17.06 -15.00
N LYS A 398 12.44 17.54 -16.08
CA LYS A 398 11.05 18.01 -15.97
C LYS A 398 10.15 16.85 -15.54
N PRO A 399 9.18 17.08 -14.63
CA PRO A 399 8.14 16.12 -14.32
C PRO A 399 7.46 15.59 -15.57
N ILE A 400 7.16 14.30 -15.58
CA ILE A 400 6.59 13.58 -16.72
C ILE A 400 5.18 13.16 -16.33
N THR A 401 4.18 13.51 -17.13
CA THR A 401 2.83 12.96 -16.92
C THR A 401 2.80 11.52 -17.40
N PHE A 402 2.81 10.57 -16.48
CA PHE A 402 2.98 9.14 -16.79
C PHE A 402 1.78 8.57 -17.56
N PHE A 403 0.55 8.85 -17.12
CA PHE A 403 -0.66 8.26 -17.72
C PHE A 403 -1.37 9.12 -18.80
N SER A 404 -1.08 10.42 -18.92
CA SER A 404 -1.81 11.32 -19.84
C SER A 404 -0.93 11.89 -20.96
N PRO A 405 -1.38 11.89 -22.23
CA PRO A 405 -2.68 11.39 -22.73
C PRO A 405 -2.78 9.85 -22.80
N SER A 406 -1.65 9.14 -22.75
CA SER A 406 -1.56 7.69 -22.59
C SER A 406 -0.25 7.33 -21.89
N MET A 407 -0.12 6.09 -21.44
CA MET A 407 1.01 5.65 -20.62
C MET A 407 2.36 5.83 -21.33
N VAL A 408 3.37 6.29 -20.58
CA VAL A 408 4.76 6.33 -21.06
C VAL A 408 5.31 4.92 -21.19
N ARG A 409 5.88 4.60 -22.35
CA ARG A 409 6.47 3.28 -22.64
C ARG A 409 7.98 3.36 -22.85
N TYR A 410 8.46 4.42 -23.50
CA TYR A 410 9.90 4.62 -23.71
C TYR A 410 10.32 6.07 -23.47
N LEU A 411 11.58 6.22 -23.07
CA LEU A 411 12.29 7.48 -22.98
C LEU A 411 13.54 7.38 -23.85
N LEU A 412 13.65 8.25 -24.85
CA LEU A 412 14.89 8.42 -25.62
C LEU A 412 15.64 9.63 -25.08
N VAL A 413 16.81 9.39 -24.51
CA VAL A 413 17.67 10.42 -23.95
C VAL A 413 18.78 10.71 -24.94
N SER A 414 19.08 12.00 -25.15
CA SER A 414 20.23 12.43 -25.94
C SER A 414 21.22 13.16 -25.03
N PRO A 415 22.53 13.05 -25.27
CA PRO A 415 23.57 13.53 -24.35
C PRO A 415 23.45 15.04 -24.06
N ASN A 416 23.13 15.82 -25.10
CA ASN A 416 23.03 17.29 -25.03
C ASN A 416 21.62 17.80 -24.70
N ASN A 417 20.62 16.92 -24.60
CA ASN A 417 19.24 17.33 -24.33
C ASN A 417 18.91 17.11 -22.86
N ARG A 418 18.47 18.18 -22.19
CA ARG A 418 17.99 18.10 -20.80
C ARG A 418 16.64 17.40 -20.69
N LEU A 419 15.87 17.31 -21.78
CA LEU A 419 14.55 16.71 -21.78
C LEU A 419 14.55 15.39 -22.56
N PRO A 420 14.24 14.25 -21.91
CA PRO A 420 14.03 13.01 -22.65
C PRO A 420 12.87 13.18 -23.62
N GLN A 421 13.00 12.60 -24.81
CA GLN A 421 11.86 12.42 -25.70
C GLN A 421 11.01 11.30 -25.12
N VAL A 422 9.76 11.62 -24.78
CA VAL A 422 8.79 10.68 -24.20
C VAL A 422 8.00 10.03 -25.32
N ILE A 423 7.96 8.70 -25.34
CA ILE A 423 7.17 7.90 -26.27
C ILE A 423 6.09 7.18 -25.48
N ARG A 424 4.84 7.36 -25.93
CA ARG A 424 3.65 6.86 -25.26
C ARG A 424 3.04 5.68 -26.01
N GLU A 425 2.21 4.94 -25.30
CA GLU A 425 1.52 3.75 -25.81
C GLU A 425 0.70 4.01 -27.08
N GLN A 426 0.00 5.14 -27.15
CA GLN A 426 -0.83 5.50 -28.30
C GLN A 426 -0.07 6.30 -29.39
N ASP A 427 1.23 6.55 -29.22
CA ASP A 427 2.02 7.17 -30.29
C ASP A 427 2.12 6.22 -31.51
N PRO A 428 2.15 6.73 -32.75
CA PRO A 428 2.42 5.88 -33.90
C PRO A 428 3.84 5.26 -33.82
N PRO A 429 4.01 3.94 -33.95
CA PRO A 429 5.34 3.29 -33.87
C PRO A 429 6.35 3.86 -34.88
N ALA A 430 5.87 4.23 -36.08
CA ALA A 430 6.70 4.88 -37.11
C ALA A 430 7.33 6.21 -36.64
N ARG A 431 6.65 6.95 -35.74
CA ARG A 431 7.17 8.20 -35.16
C ARG A 431 8.39 7.90 -34.30
N PHE A 432 8.29 6.91 -33.41
CA PHE A 432 9.41 6.52 -32.55
C PHE A 432 10.56 5.94 -33.37
N TRP A 433 10.28 5.05 -34.31
CA TRP A 433 11.30 4.52 -35.23
C TRP A 433 12.04 5.62 -36.00
N GLY A 434 11.32 6.66 -36.45
CA GLY A 434 11.94 7.84 -37.07
C GLY A 434 12.84 8.65 -36.13
N LEU A 435 12.53 8.70 -34.83
CA LEU A 435 13.41 9.32 -33.81
C LEU A 435 14.68 8.50 -33.61
N LEU A 436 14.57 7.17 -33.50
CA LEU A 436 15.71 6.27 -33.39
C LEU A 436 16.65 6.40 -34.59
N ARG A 437 16.11 6.42 -35.82
CA ARG A 437 16.92 6.63 -37.04
C ARG A 437 17.68 7.94 -37.04
N ARG A 438 17.05 9.04 -36.59
CA ARG A 438 17.72 10.34 -36.49
C ARG A 438 18.81 10.32 -35.43
N ALA A 439 18.55 9.75 -34.26
CA ALA A 439 19.54 9.61 -33.20
C ALA A 439 20.78 8.82 -33.68
N LYS A 440 20.57 7.71 -34.40
CA LYS A 440 21.65 6.90 -35.00
C LYS A 440 22.48 7.65 -36.04
N ALA A 441 21.85 8.55 -36.81
CA ALA A 441 22.56 9.38 -37.78
C ALA A 441 23.43 10.46 -37.11
N PHE A 442 22.94 11.07 -36.03
CA PHE A 442 23.70 12.04 -35.23
C PHE A 442 24.90 11.39 -34.52
N ASP A 443 24.75 10.16 -34.04
CA ASP A 443 25.83 9.40 -33.40
C ASP A 443 27.01 9.15 -34.37
N LYS A 444 26.70 8.94 -35.66
CA LYS A 444 27.73 8.77 -36.71
C LYS A 444 28.38 10.07 -37.16
N SER A 445 27.73 11.23 -36.97
CA SER A 445 28.29 12.52 -37.37
C SER A 445 29.39 13.07 -36.44
N GLY A 446 29.65 12.40 -35.31
CA GLY A 446 30.82 12.64 -34.45
C GLY A 446 32.14 12.07 -35.00
N LEU A 447 32.09 11.29 -36.09
CA LEU A 447 33.27 10.86 -36.84
C LEU A 447 33.50 11.85 -37.98
N HIS A 448 34.46 12.76 -37.81
CA HIS A 448 34.95 13.60 -38.92
C HIS A 448 35.38 12.73 -40.10
N PRO A 449 35.16 13.17 -41.35
CA PRO A 449 35.53 12.41 -42.53
C PRO A 449 37.05 12.30 -42.58
N ILE A 450 37.55 11.07 -42.66
CA ILE A 450 38.94 10.83 -43.08
C ILE A 450 39.06 11.48 -44.46
N GLN A 451 39.96 12.45 -44.55
CA GLN A 451 40.40 13.08 -45.78
C GLN A 451 40.77 11.97 -46.76
N ASN A 452 40.03 11.85 -47.86
CA ASN A 452 40.57 11.17 -49.04
C ASN A 452 41.57 12.15 -49.65
N GLU A 453 42.85 11.89 -49.41
CA GLU A 453 43.95 12.47 -50.17
C GLU A 453 43.70 12.26 -51.66
N GLU A 454 43.93 13.34 -52.41
CA GLU A 454 44.02 13.36 -53.86
C GLU A 454 45.02 12.31 -54.34
N ILE A 455 44.57 11.38 -55.19
CA ILE A 455 45.47 10.63 -56.05
C ILE A 455 45.60 11.43 -57.35
N ARG A 456 46.81 11.96 -57.56
CA ARG A 456 47.32 12.44 -58.85
C ARG A 456 47.63 11.28 -59.80
#